data_AF-A0A7C1QHC2-F1
#
_entry.id   AF-A0A7C1QHC2-F1
#
_cell.length_a   1.000
_cell.length_b   1.000
_cell.length_c   1.000
_cell.angle_alpha   90.00
_cell.angle_beta   90.00
_cell.angle_gamma   90.00
#
_symmetry.space_group_name_H-M   'P 1'
#
loop_
_entity.id
_entity.type
_entity.pdbx_description
1 polymer ?
#
loop_
_entity_poly.entity_id
_entity_poly.type
_entity_poly.pdbx_seq_one_letter_code
_entity_poly.pdbx_strand_id
1 'polypeptide(L)'
;TRLSIIYPFLIPILVAIFANTTNMLEGYNGEGSGTILIAVFFLFISAIIWDSAEGVIFSVPVIAVLIPFFLFNKYPAKIFPGDVGTLSMGVMVAGIMLFGSIEVAAFCALFIHIFNSFYVIYSVRGFFESDKIREGKGDIILLENDQIKASDKKDAALTLPRLILAKGPLTEPKLVKNFFVISVICGIFAILSVLFTQLTKMTLNIGVFLTVLISFMLLIIYLLKKFPRIRGVITLMIVLLVTSIFFFLLIEFIIIAVPFSIELGIINIPVNLIIIFGLGIIGLIGWYIISIKYFWFQINKMKEKTQKTEGVHHEIIS
;
A
#
# COMPACT_ATOMS: atom_id res chain seq x y z
N THR A 1 -4.07 14.87 -26.26
CA THR A 1 -5.41 15.48 -26.37
C THR A 1 -6.57 14.59 -25.92
N ARG A 2 -6.47 13.24 -25.87
CA ARG A 2 -7.55 12.39 -25.30
C ARG A 2 -7.49 12.19 -23.77
N LEU A 3 -6.30 12.26 -23.14
CA LEU A 3 -6.15 12.19 -21.69
C LEU A 3 -6.81 13.38 -20.94
N SER A 4 -6.82 14.57 -21.54
CA SER A 4 -7.33 15.80 -20.91
C SER A 4 -8.83 15.80 -20.63
N ILE A 5 -9.62 14.91 -21.26
CA ILE A 5 -11.06 14.79 -20.99
C ILE A 5 -11.32 13.80 -19.85
N ILE A 6 -10.53 12.73 -19.74
CA ILE A 6 -10.71 11.69 -18.71
C ILE A 6 -10.14 12.15 -17.36
N TYR A 7 -9.02 12.86 -17.38
CA TYR A 7 -8.27 13.26 -16.18
C TYR A 7 -9.11 14.07 -15.17
N PRO A 8 -9.96 15.04 -15.57
CA PRO A 8 -10.84 15.75 -14.63
C PRO A 8 -11.83 14.86 -13.88
N PHE A 9 -12.34 13.80 -14.51
CA PHE A 9 -13.23 12.84 -13.85
C PHE A 9 -12.49 11.85 -12.96
N LEU A 10 -11.23 11.56 -13.30
CA LEU A 10 -10.39 10.65 -12.53
C LEU A 10 -9.88 11.28 -11.23
N ILE A 11 -9.64 12.60 -11.22
CA ILE A 11 -9.13 13.33 -10.05
C ILE A 11 -9.98 13.10 -8.78
N PRO A 12 -11.31 13.35 -8.77
CA PRO A 12 -12.12 13.12 -7.57
C PRO A 12 -12.08 11.67 -7.09
N ILE A 13 -12.01 10.71 -8.02
CA ILE A 13 -11.92 9.28 -7.71
C ILE A 13 -10.57 8.97 -7.06
N LEU A 14 -9.46 9.48 -7.61
CA LEU A 14 -8.12 9.27 -7.05
C LEU A 14 -8.00 9.88 -5.65
N VAL A 15 -8.49 11.10 -5.47
CA VAL A 15 -8.49 11.77 -4.15
C VAL A 15 -9.30 10.96 -3.15
N ALA A 16 -10.49 10.48 -3.54
CA ALA A 16 -11.32 9.63 -2.68
C ALA A 16 -10.63 8.30 -2.35
N ILE A 17 -9.96 7.66 -3.32
CA ILE A 17 -9.20 6.43 -3.09
C ILE A 17 -8.10 6.66 -2.06
N PHE A 18 -7.29 7.72 -2.21
CA PHE A 18 -6.17 8.01 -1.31
C PHE A 18 -6.64 8.37 0.11
N ALA A 19 -7.71 9.17 0.23
CA ALA A 19 -8.32 9.52 1.51
C ALA A 19 -8.79 8.26 2.26
N ASN A 20 -9.63 7.45 1.62
CA ASN A 20 -10.18 6.24 2.24
C ASN A 20 -9.10 5.20 2.53
N THR A 21 -8.15 5.03 1.61
CA THR A 21 -7.06 4.07 1.77
C THR A 21 -6.17 4.41 2.98
N THR A 22 -5.95 5.70 3.23
CA THR A 22 -5.22 6.17 4.41
C THR A 22 -6.01 5.90 5.69
N ASN A 23 -7.31 6.24 5.69
CA ASN A 23 -8.21 6.03 6.82
C ASN A 23 -8.35 4.55 7.20
N MET A 24 -8.45 3.64 6.23
CA MET A 24 -8.65 2.22 6.47
C MET A 24 -7.45 1.50 7.11
N LEU A 25 -6.24 2.06 7.02
CA LEU A 25 -5.07 1.50 7.69
C LEU A 25 -5.00 1.91 9.17
N GLU A 26 -5.44 3.12 9.52
CA GLU A 26 -5.29 3.65 10.89
C GLU A 26 -6.01 2.79 11.93
N GLY A 27 -5.24 2.16 12.81
CA GLY A 27 -5.76 1.38 13.94
C GLY A 27 -4.87 1.40 15.19
N TYR A 28 -3.62 1.84 15.10
CA TYR A 28 -2.66 1.88 16.21
C TYR A 28 -1.96 3.24 16.37
N ASN A 29 -1.48 3.53 17.58
CA ASN A 29 -0.84 4.79 17.95
C ASN A 29 0.41 5.09 17.10
N GLY A 30 0.32 6.13 16.28
CA GLY A 30 1.40 6.55 15.39
C GLY A 30 1.49 5.75 14.10
N GLU A 31 0.56 4.83 13.82
CA GLU A 31 0.55 4.02 12.61
C GLU A 31 0.38 4.90 11.36
N GLY A 32 -0.80 5.46 11.12
CA GLY A 32 -1.08 6.15 9.86
C GLY A 32 -0.31 7.46 9.75
N SER A 33 -0.19 8.23 10.83
CA SER A 33 0.63 9.45 10.80
C SER A 33 2.11 9.16 10.52
N GLY A 34 2.65 8.06 11.07
CA GLY A 34 4.03 7.65 10.83
C GLY A 34 4.25 7.07 9.43
N THR A 35 3.35 6.21 8.94
CA THR A 35 3.45 5.64 7.60
C THR A 35 3.27 6.69 6.51
N ILE A 36 2.37 7.67 6.70
CA ILE A 36 2.19 8.80 5.78
C ILE A 36 3.39 9.74 5.84
N LEU A 37 3.94 10.07 7.02
CA LEU A 37 5.15 10.88 7.13
C LEU A 37 6.31 10.24 6.36
N ILE A 38 6.51 8.92 6.50
CA ILE A 38 7.50 8.18 5.73
C ILE A 38 7.20 8.27 4.23
N ALA A 39 5.96 8.01 3.81
CA ALA A 39 5.57 8.06 2.40
C ALA A 39 5.84 9.45 1.79
N VAL A 40 5.41 10.53 2.45
CA VAL A 40 5.62 11.91 2.00
C VAL A 40 7.11 12.27 1.95
N PHE A 41 7.92 11.80 2.90
CA PHE A 41 9.37 12.00 2.85
C PHE A 41 10.00 11.37 1.60
N PHE A 42 9.60 10.14 1.25
CA PHE A 42 10.06 9.51 0.01
C PHE A 42 9.49 10.20 -1.23
N LEU A 43 8.25 10.71 -1.19
CA LEU A 43 7.68 11.48 -2.29
C LEU A 43 8.36 12.83 -2.51
N PHE A 44 8.80 13.48 -1.44
CA PHE A 44 9.64 14.68 -1.53
C PHE A 44 10.95 14.37 -2.28
N ILE A 45 11.62 13.27 -1.94
CA ILE A 45 12.83 12.83 -2.66
C ILE A 45 12.50 12.48 -4.11
N SER A 46 11.42 11.75 -4.36
CA SER A 46 10.93 11.43 -5.71
C SER A 46 10.64 12.70 -6.52
N ALA A 47 10.05 13.73 -5.93
CA ALA A 47 9.76 15.00 -6.59
C ALA A 47 11.05 15.76 -6.96
N ILE A 48 12.06 15.75 -6.09
CA ILE A 48 13.39 16.31 -6.41
C ILE A 48 14.02 15.57 -7.59
N ILE A 49 14.04 14.23 -7.55
CA ILE A 49 14.59 13.41 -8.62
C ILE A 49 13.83 13.69 -9.93
N TRP A 50 12.51 13.81 -9.86
CA TRP A 50 11.64 14.10 -10.99
C TRP A 50 11.71 15.54 -11.51
N ASP A 51 12.45 16.42 -10.84
CA ASP A 51 12.52 17.86 -11.14
C ASP A 51 11.13 18.54 -11.10
N SER A 52 10.29 18.15 -10.15
CA SER A 52 8.97 18.77 -9.92
C SER A 52 9.01 19.75 -8.76
N ALA A 53 9.03 21.04 -9.09
CA ALA A 53 8.94 22.11 -8.13
C ALA A 53 7.63 22.04 -7.32
N GLU A 54 6.51 21.75 -7.98
CA GLU A 54 5.21 21.59 -7.34
C GLU A 54 5.23 20.44 -6.33
N GLY A 55 5.71 19.26 -6.72
CA GLY A 55 5.80 18.10 -5.83
C GLY A 55 6.63 18.40 -4.57
N VAL A 56 7.73 19.14 -4.73
CA VAL A 56 8.57 19.62 -3.61
C VAL A 56 7.81 20.61 -2.73
N ILE A 57 7.22 21.65 -3.32
CA ILE A 57 6.51 22.73 -2.62
C ILE A 57 5.32 22.19 -1.83
N PHE A 58 4.58 21.21 -2.35
CA PHE A 58 3.47 20.58 -1.64
C PHE A 58 3.93 19.59 -0.56
N SER A 59 5.07 18.91 -0.74
CA SER A 59 5.56 17.93 0.24
C SER A 59 6.11 18.57 1.51
N VAL A 60 6.83 19.69 1.40
CA VAL A 60 7.47 20.39 2.54
C VAL A 60 6.48 20.75 3.67
N PRO A 61 5.36 21.46 3.42
CA PRO A 61 4.41 21.82 4.48
C PRO A 61 3.73 20.60 5.09
N VAL A 62 3.47 19.56 4.29
CA VAL A 62 2.89 18.30 4.79
C VAL A 62 3.85 17.62 5.77
N ILE A 63 5.14 17.53 5.44
CA ILE A 63 6.16 17.02 6.37
C ILE A 63 6.22 17.88 7.64
N ALA A 64 6.24 19.20 7.49
CA ALA A 64 6.34 20.14 8.61
C ALA A 64 5.17 20.01 9.60
N VAL A 65 3.96 19.72 9.13
CA VAL A 65 2.77 19.50 9.98
C VAL A 65 2.75 18.06 10.55
N LEU A 66 3.14 17.06 9.76
CA LEU A 66 3.10 15.67 10.18
C LEU A 66 4.15 15.31 11.24
N ILE A 67 5.33 15.94 11.23
CA ILE A 67 6.37 15.69 12.25
C ILE A 67 5.83 15.96 13.67
N PRO A 68 5.36 17.17 14.03
CA PRO A 68 4.84 17.43 15.36
C PRO A 68 3.61 16.58 15.65
N PHE A 69 2.69 16.42 14.69
CA PHE A 69 1.51 15.56 14.88
C PHE A 69 1.91 14.12 15.25
N PHE A 70 2.82 13.51 14.49
CA PHE A 70 3.36 12.18 14.76
C PHE A 70 4.03 12.09 16.14
N LEU A 71 4.75 13.13 16.58
CA LEU A 71 5.37 13.13 17.92
C LEU A 71 4.36 13.07 19.06
N PHE A 72 3.16 13.61 18.88
CA PHE A 72 2.06 13.51 19.86
C PHE A 72 1.18 12.28 19.65
N ASN A 73 1.12 11.74 18.43
CA ASN A 73 0.31 10.57 18.09
C ASN A 73 1.05 9.23 18.30
N LYS A 74 2.39 9.20 18.26
CA LYS A 74 3.18 7.99 18.50
C LYS A 74 2.90 7.43 19.89
N TYR A 75 3.01 6.11 20.02
CA TYR A 75 2.79 5.40 21.28
C TYR A 75 3.68 5.92 22.45
N PRO A 76 3.11 6.15 23.65
CA PRO A 76 1.68 6.20 23.96
C PRO A 76 1.05 7.50 23.44
N ALA A 77 -0.03 7.39 22.66
CA ALA A 77 -0.64 8.54 21.99
C ALA A 77 -1.26 9.53 22.97
N LYS A 78 -1.07 10.82 22.70
CA LYS A 78 -1.72 11.94 23.40
C LYS A 78 -2.85 12.54 22.57
N ILE A 79 -2.80 12.37 21.26
CA ILE A 79 -3.80 12.84 20.30
C ILE A 79 -4.09 11.75 19.28
N PHE A 80 -5.31 11.76 18.76
CA PHE A 80 -5.75 10.87 17.68
C PHE A 80 -6.15 11.69 16.45
N PRO A 81 -5.85 11.22 15.22
CA PRO A 81 -6.23 11.94 14.01
C PRO A 81 -7.75 11.95 13.76
N GLY A 82 -8.44 10.88 14.16
CA GLY A 82 -9.82 10.63 13.75
C GLY A 82 -9.98 10.58 12.22
N ASP A 83 -11.23 10.59 11.76
CA ASP A 83 -11.51 10.59 10.32
C ASP A 83 -11.03 11.88 9.65
N VAL A 84 -11.20 13.03 10.31
CA VAL A 84 -10.74 14.32 9.80
C VAL A 84 -9.24 14.29 9.50
N GLY A 85 -8.41 13.82 10.45
CA GLY A 85 -6.97 13.76 10.26
C GLY A 85 -6.56 12.72 9.22
N THR A 86 -7.12 11.51 9.28
CA THR A 86 -6.73 10.41 8.37
C THR A 86 -7.14 10.64 6.93
N LEU A 87 -8.36 11.12 6.67
CA LEU A 87 -8.80 11.49 5.33
C LEU A 87 -7.97 12.65 4.79
N SER A 88 -7.71 13.67 5.62
CA SER A 88 -6.87 14.82 5.24
C SER A 88 -5.46 14.39 4.85
N MET A 89 -4.84 13.47 5.60
CA MET A 89 -3.52 12.92 5.27
C MET A 89 -3.52 12.24 3.89
N GLY A 90 -4.55 11.47 3.56
CA GLY A 90 -4.67 10.87 2.22
C GLY A 90 -4.87 11.90 1.12
N VAL A 91 -5.70 12.93 1.35
CA VAL A 91 -5.90 14.04 0.40
C VAL A 91 -4.60 14.83 0.18
N MET A 92 -3.81 15.06 1.23
CA MET A 92 -2.50 15.72 1.12
C MET A 92 -1.55 14.93 0.21
N VAL A 93 -1.48 13.60 0.37
CA VAL A 93 -0.67 12.75 -0.53
C VAL A 93 -1.22 12.78 -1.96
N ALA A 94 -2.54 12.78 -2.15
CA ALA A 94 -3.15 12.92 -3.47
C ALA A 94 -2.83 14.28 -4.12
N GLY A 95 -2.78 15.35 -3.34
CA GLY A 95 -2.34 16.67 -3.79
C GLY A 95 -0.90 16.67 -4.29
N ILE A 96 0.03 16.14 -3.49
CA ILE A 96 1.44 15.98 -3.88
C ILE A 96 1.55 15.17 -5.18
N MET A 97 0.79 14.09 -5.28
CA MET A 97 0.77 13.22 -6.44
C MET A 97 0.33 13.96 -7.72
N LEU A 98 -0.83 14.63 -7.67
CA LEU A 98 -1.46 15.25 -8.82
C LEU A 98 -0.70 16.50 -9.28
N PHE A 99 -0.35 17.40 -8.35
CA PHE A 99 0.40 18.60 -8.69
C PHE A 99 1.85 18.28 -9.04
N GLY A 100 2.45 17.29 -8.39
CA GLY A 100 3.81 16.86 -8.68
C GLY A 100 3.96 16.00 -9.93
N SER A 101 2.86 15.55 -10.55
CA SER A 101 2.87 14.59 -11.67
C SER A 101 3.74 13.35 -11.39
N ILE A 102 3.62 12.82 -10.16
CA ILE A 102 4.38 11.65 -9.65
C ILE A 102 3.44 10.52 -9.23
N GLU A 103 2.40 10.25 -10.04
CA GLU A 103 1.35 9.26 -9.78
C GLU A 103 1.90 7.89 -9.41
N VAL A 104 2.80 7.35 -10.24
CA VAL A 104 3.37 6.01 -10.03
C VAL A 104 4.14 5.95 -8.70
N ALA A 105 4.88 7.00 -8.37
CA ALA A 105 5.63 7.08 -7.13
C ALA A 105 4.70 7.12 -5.91
N ALA A 106 3.62 7.90 -5.96
CA ALA A 106 2.63 8.01 -4.88
C ALA A 106 1.90 6.68 -4.65
N PHE A 107 1.49 5.98 -5.70
CA PHE A 107 0.93 4.63 -5.58
C PHE A 107 1.92 3.67 -4.92
N CYS A 108 3.20 3.66 -5.35
CA CYS A 108 4.23 2.82 -4.76
C CYS A 108 4.46 3.14 -3.26
N ALA A 109 4.53 4.42 -2.91
CA ALA A 109 4.73 4.88 -1.53
C ALA A 109 3.57 4.48 -0.60
N LEU A 110 2.33 4.44 -1.12
CA LEU A 110 1.14 4.05 -0.37
C LEU A 110 0.76 2.57 -0.47
N PHE A 111 1.60 1.70 -1.02
CA PHE A 111 1.29 0.28 -1.16
C PHE A 111 0.84 -0.40 0.13
N ILE A 112 1.43 -0.07 1.28
CA ILE A 112 0.97 -0.58 2.58
C ILE A 112 -0.52 -0.29 2.82
N HIS A 113 -0.95 0.95 2.58
CA HIS A 113 -2.32 1.40 2.77
C HIS A 113 -3.24 0.73 1.74
N ILE A 114 -2.82 0.70 0.47
CA ILE A 114 -3.61 0.12 -0.64
C ILE A 114 -3.84 -1.37 -0.42
N PHE A 115 -2.80 -2.12 -0.02
CA PHE A 115 -2.91 -3.55 0.25
C PHE A 115 -3.84 -3.81 1.43
N ASN A 116 -3.73 -3.04 2.51
CA ASN A 116 -4.65 -3.16 3.63
C ASN A 116 -6.10 -2.90 3.19
N SER A 117 -6.33 -1.87 2.39
CA SER A 117 -7.67 -1.52 1.87
C SER A 117 -8.25 -2.64 1.01
N PHE A 118 -7.45 -3.29 0.16
CA PHE A 118 -7.90 -4.46 -0.61
C PHE A 118 -8.32 -5.62 0.29
N TYR A 119 -7.59 -5.90 1.37
CA TYR A 119 -7.98 -6.94 2.32
C TYR A 119 -9.30 -6.60 3.03
N VAL A 120 -9.45 -5.36 3.48
CA VAL A 120 -10.65 -4.92 4.19
C VAL A 120 -11.88 -4.99 3.27
N ILE A 121 -11.81 -4.43 2.05
CA ILE A 121 -12.91 -4.44 1.07
C ILE A 121 -13.36 -5.87 0.75
N TYR A 122 -12.40 -6.82 0.59
CA TYR A 122 -12.74 -8.22 0.35
C TYR A 122 -13.61 -8.82 1.46
N SER A 123 -13.22 -8.57 2.70
CA SER A 123 -13.74 -9.26 3.88
C SER A 123 -15.03 -8.64 4.42
N VAL A 124 -15.18 -7.34 4.27
CA VAL A 124 -16.29 -6.58 4.82
C VAL A 124 -17.52 -6.67 3.90
N ARG A 125 -17.34 -6.82 2.58
CA ARG A 125 -18.42 -6.95 1.56
C ARG A 125 -19.58 -5.96 1.78
N GLY A 126 -19.31 -4.66 1.57
CA GLY A 126 -20.30 -3.58 1.66
C GLY A 126 -19.68 -2.27 2.14
N PHE A 127 -20.48 -1.19 2.15
CA PHE A 127 -20.11 0.10 2.75
C PHE A 127 -20.60 0.13 4.19
N PHE A 128 -19.77 -0.31 5.13
CA PHE A 128 -20.08 -0.28 6.56
C PHE A 128 -19.19 0.74 7.25
N GLU A 129 -19.75 1.48 8.20
CA GLU A 129 -18.98 2.30 9.13
C GLU A 129 -18.05 1.41 9.97
N SER A 130 -16.86 1.92 10.27
CA SER A 130 -15.80 1.21 11.01
C SER A 130 -16.30 0.63 12.34
N ASP A 131 -17.25 1.29 13.00
CA ASP A 131 -17.83 0.84 14.28
C ASP A 131 -18.67 -0.43 14.13
N LYS A 132 -19.47 -0.53 13.07
CA LYS A 132 -20.28 -1.73 12.76
C LYS A 132 -19.42 -2.94 12.36
N ILE A 133 -18.22 -2.69 11.83
CA ILE A 133 -17.24 -3.73 11.51
C ILE A 133 -16.57 -4.23 12.80
N ARG A 134 -16.26 -3.34 13.74
CA ARG A 134 -15.62 -3.68 15.03
C ARG A 134 -16.50 -4.55 15.93
N GLU A 135 -17.81 -4.34 15.94
CA GLU A 135 -18.75 -5.10 16.77
C GLU A 135 -18.92 -6.57 16.31
N GLY A 136 -18.77 -6.86 15.01
CA GLY A 136 -19.00 -8.20 14.46
C GLY A 136 -17.76 -8.93 13.90
N LYS A 137 -16.75 -8.19 13.44
CA LYS A 137 -15.62 -8.73 12.63
C LYS A 137 -14.24 -8.37 13.18
N GLY A 138 -14.08 -8.29 14.51
CA GLY A 138 -12.80 -8.01 15.17
C GLY A 138 -11.64 -8.87 14.63
N ASP A 139 -10.67 -8.20 14.02
CA ASP A 139 -9.51 -8.80 13.35
C ASP A 139 -8.36 -9.13 14.31
N ILE A 140 -8.38 -8.52 15.49
CA ILE A 140 -7.39 -8.68 16.56
C ILE A 140 -8.06 -8.91 17.93
N ILE A 141 -7.27 -9.43 18.86
CA ILE A 141 -7.65 -9.68 20.26
C ILE A 141 -6.57 -9.07 21.15
N LEU A 142 -6.96 -8.25 22.13
CA LEU A 142 -6.07 -7.74 23.18
C LEU A 142 -5.93 -8.78 24.29
N LEU A 143 -4.70 -9.12 24.64
CA LEU A 143 -4.35 -10.04 25.71
C LEU A 143 -4.08 -9.25 27.00
N GLU A 144 -4.20 -9.93 28.15
CA GLU A 144 -4.00 -9.34 29.48
C GLU A 144 -2.60 -8.76 29.72
N ASN A 145 -1.61 -9.19 28.92
CA ASN A 145 -0.21 -8.75 29.01
C ASN A 145 0.15 -7.62 28.03
N ASP A 146 -0.82 -6.78 27.62
CA ASP A 146 -0.67 -5.69 26.64
C ASP A 146 -0.14 -6.15 25.26
N GLN A 147 -0.37 -7.41 24.91
CA GLN A 147 -0.08 -7.93 23.58
C GLN A 147 -1.34 -8.05 22.74
N ILE A 148 -1.15 -7.90 21.44
CA ILE A 148 -2.20 -8.00 20.43
C ILE A 148 -1.97 -9.30 19.66
N LYS A 149 -3.02 -10.12 19.54
CA LYS A 149 -3.03 -11.39 18.81
C LYS A 149 -3.97 -11.27 17.61
N ALA A 150 -3.67 -11.99 16.53
CA ALA A 150 -4.60 -12.13 15.41
C ALA A 150 -5.85 -12.93 15.81
N SER A 151 -7.02 -12.46 15.38
CA SER A 151 -8.29 -13.17 15.54
C SER A 151 -8.30 -14.47 14.70
N ASP A 152 -8.77 -15.55 15.32
CA ASP A 152 -8.96 -16.86 14.71
C ASP A 152 -10.36 -17.04 14.11
N LYS A 153 -11.29 -16.12 14.39
CA LYS A 153 -12.64 -16.14 13.83
C LYS A 153 -12.62 -16.12 12.31
N LYS A 154 -13.49 -16.92 11.68
CA LYS A 154 -13.53 -17.10 10.21
C LYS A 154 -14.07 -15.86 9.49
N ASP A 155 -14.96 -15.14 10.14
CA ASP A 155 -15.65 -13.94 9.66
C ASP A 155 -14.94 -12.62 10.04
N ALA A 156 -13.90 -12.69 10.87
CA ALA A 156 -13.06 -11.54 11.19
C ALA A 156 -12.49 -10.89 9.93
N ALA A 157 -12.36 -9.56 9.95
CA ALA A 157 -11.87 -8.80 8.82
C ALA A 157 -10.47 -9.25 8.42
N LEU A 158 -10.18 -9.17 7.12
CA LEU A 158 -8.83 -9.35 6.61
C LEU A 158 -8.15 -7.99 6.66
N THR A 159 -7.11 -7.88 7.47
CA THR A 159 -6.34 -6.66 7.66
C THR A 159 -4.86 -7.00 7.63
N LEU A 160 -4.03 -6.05 7.20
CA LEU A 160 -2.59 -6.23 7.26
C LEU A 160 -2.06 -6.46 8.70
N PRO A 161 -2.55 -5.78 9.75
CA PRO A 161 -2.23 -6.11 11.14
C PRO A 161 -2.46 -7.58 11.47
N ARG A 162 -3.63 -8.13 11.14
CA ARG A 162 -3.96 -9.55 11.37
C ARG A 162 -2.99 -10.48 10.65
N LEU A 163 -2.58 -10.14 9.43
CA LEU A 163 -1.60 -10.92 8.67
C LEU A 163 -0.20 -10.91 9.31
N ILE A 164 0.24 -9.77 9.86
CA ILE A 164 1.51 -9.65 10.59
C ILE A 164 1.48 -10.42 11.92
N LEU A 165 0.35 -10.35 12.61
CA LEU A 165 0.10 -11.02 13.89
C LEU A 165 -0.18 -12.52 13.73
N ALA A 166 -0.45 -13.01 12.52
CA ALA A 166 -0.59 -14.44 12.23
C ALA A 166 0.66 -15.26 12.59
N LYS A 167 1.81 -14.61 12.76
CA LYS A 167 3.07 -15.23 13.18
C LYS A 167 3.30 -15.22 14.69
N GLY A 168 2.34 -14.70 15.46
CA GLY A 168 2.35 -14.63 16.92
C GLY A 168 2.03 -13.23 17.45
N PRO A 169 1.71 -13.12 18.75
CA PRO A 169 1.34 -11.84 19.35
C PRO A 169 2.51 -10.83 19.36
N LEU A 170 2.17 -9.54 19.42
CA LEU A 170 3.12 -8.42 19.57
C LEU A 170 2.51 -7.33 20.46
N THR A 171 3.37 -6.57 21.15
CA THR A 171 2.93 -5.28 21.70
C THR A 171 2.70 -4.29 20.57
N GLU A 172 1.84 -3.30 20.81
CA GLU A 172 1.48 -2.28 19.83
C GLU A 172 2.70 -1.58 19.17
N PRO A 173 3.72 -1.09 19.92
CA PRO A 173 4.88 -0.46 19.30
C PRO A 173 5.68 -1.41 18.39
N LYS A 174 5.72 -2.70 18.72
CA LYS A 174 6.41 -3.71 17.90
C LYS A 174 5.62 -3.99 16.62
N LEU A 175 4.30 -3.98 16.68
CA LEU A 175 3.44 -4.08 15.50
C LEU A 175 3.62 -2.86 14.59
N VAL A 176 3.52 -1.65 15.14
CA VAL A 176 3.70 -0.38 14.40
C VAL A 176 5.08 -0.31 13.73
N LYS A 177 6.13 -0.79 14.40
CA LYS A 177 7.47 -0.87 13.80
C LYS A 177 7.52 -1.72 12.52
N ASN A 178 6.70 -2.77 12.40
CA ASN A 178 6.63 -3.53 11.15
C ASN A 178 6.00 -2.69 10.03
N PHE A 179 4.97 -1.88 10.33
CA PHE A 179 4.38 -0.96 9.34
C PHE A 179 5.38 0.06 8.85
N PHE A 180 6.16 0.69 9.74
CA PHE A 180 7.19 1.64 9.32
C PHE A 180 8.24 1.02 8.39
N VAL A 181 8.66 -0.22 8.67
CA VAL A 181 9.61 -0.92 7.79
C VAL A 181 9.00 -1.23 6.42
N ILE A 182 7.73 -1.64 6.38
CA ILE A 182 7.01 -1.80 5.11
C ILE A 182 6.94 -0.46 4.37
N SER A 183 6.54 0.63 5.04
CA SER A 183 6.46 1.96 4.43
C SER A 183 7.79 2.47 3.89
N VAL A 184 8.92 2.19 4.58
CA VAL A 184 10.26 2.52 4.06
C VAL A 184 10.53 1.74 2.77
N ILE A 185 10.19 0.46 2.72
CA ILE A 185 10.35 -0.35 1.50
C ILE A 185 9.44 0.15 0.37
N CYS A 186 8.19 0.52 0.67
CA CYS A 186 7.26 1.16 -0.26
C CYS A 186 7.81 2.50 -0.80
N GLY A 187 8.41 3.31 0.07
CA GLY A 187 9.09 4.55 -0.32
C GLY A 187 10.30 4.32 -1.23
N ILE A 188 11.07 3.25 -1.00
CA ILE A 188 12.13 2.82 -1.92
C ILE A 188 11.55 2.46 -3.29
N PHE A 189 10.41 1.75 -3.34
CA PHE A 189 9.73 1.47 -4.60
C PHE A 189 9.30 2.76 -5.32
N ALA A 190 8.86 3.78 -4.59
CA ALA A 190 8.53 5.08 -5.16
C ALA A 190 9.75 5.75 -5.83
N ILE A 191 10.91 5.79 -5.17
CA ILE A 191 12.14 6.31 -5.78
C ILE A 191 12.53 5.49 -7.02
N LEU A 192 12.53 4.16 -6.91
CA LEU A 192 12.87 3.27 -8.02
C LEU A 192 11.94 3.46 -9.22
N SER A 193 10.65 3.73 -8.99
CA SER A 193 9.70 4.02 -10.08
C SER A 193 10.05 5.29 -10.86
N VAL A 194 10.43 6.36 -10.16
CA VAL A 194 10.83 7.63 -10.81
C VAL A 194 12.11 7.43 -11.61
N LEU A 195 13.12 6.77 -11.03
CA LEU A 195 14.38 6.49 -11.72
C LEU A 195 14.17 5.59 -12.94
N PHE A 196 13.27 4.61 -12.85
CA PHE A 196 12.91 3.76 -13.98
C PHE A 196 12.23 4.59 -15.09
N THR A 197 11.32 5.50 -14.76
CA THR A 197 10.71 6.41 -15.75
C THR A 197 11.74 7.35 -16.40
N GLN A 198 12.73 7.82 -15.64
CA GLN A 198 13.83 8.61 -16.22
C GLN A 198 14.73 7.79 -17.14
N LEU A 199 14.95 6.51 -16.82
CA LEU A 199 15.67 5.57 -17.67
C LEU A 199 14.91 5.34 -18.99
N THR A 200 13.60 5.13 -18.96
CA THR A 200 12.79 4.94 -20.18
C THR A 200 12.74 6.20 -21.04
N LYS A 201 12.79 7.39 -20.42
CA LYS A 201 12.94 8.68 -21.13
C LYS A 201 14.37 8.95 -21.63
N MET A 202 15.32 8.03 -21.44
CA MET A 202 16.74 8.18 -21.80
C MET A 202 17.44 9.40 -21.14
N THR A 203 16.92 9.84 -20.00
CA THR A 203 17.46 10.97 -19.21
C THR A 203 18.42 10.53 -18.11
N LEU A 204 18.37 9.26 -17.71
CA LEU A 204 19.21 8.67 -16.66
C LEU A 204 20.17 7.64 -17.25
N ASN A 205 21.43 7.66 -16.80
CA ASN A 205 22.42 6.65 -17.17
C ASN A 205 22.07 5.28 -16.55
N ILE A 206 22.12 4.22 -17.36
CA ILE A 206 21.80 2.85 -16.92
C ILE A 206 22.70 2.36 -15.78
N GLY A 207 23.99 2.71 -15.77
CA GLY A 207 24.92 2.35 -14.70
C GLY A 207 24.56 3.01 -13.37
N VAL A 208 24.09 4.26 -13.39
CA VAL A 208 23.59 4.95 -12.19
C VAL A 208 22.33 4.25 -11.68
N PHE A 209 21.37 3.96 -12.56
CA PHE A 209 20.15 3.22 -12.21
C PHE A 209 20.47 1.88 -11.56
N LEU A 210 21.35 1.07 -12.17
CA LEU A 210 21.73 -0.25 -11.65
C LEU A 210 22.44 -0.14 -10.30
N THR A 211 23.30 0.85 -10.11
CA THR A 211 24.00 1.07 -8.82
C THR A 211 23.01 1.37 -7.70
N VAL A 212 22.05 2.27 -7.95
CA VAL A 212 21.00 2.62 -6.98
C VAL A 212 20.09 1.41 -6.71
N LEU A 213 19.69 0.69 -7.77
CA LEU A 213 18.85 -0.50 -7.66
C LEU A 213 19.51 -1.58 -6.79
N ILE A 214 20.79 -1.87 -7.02
CA ILE A 214 21.55 -2.86 -6.24
C ILE A 214 21.66 -2.43 -4.77
N SER A 215 21.99 -1.15 -4.52
CA SER A 215 22.07 -0.61 -3.15
C SER A 215 20.75 -0.77 -2.39
N PHE A 216 19.63 -0.39 -3.02
CA PHE A 216 18.31 -0.56 -2.42
C PHE A 216 17.90 -2.02 -2.27
N MET A 217 18.29 -2.90 -3.20
CA MET A 217 18.04 -4.33 -3.06
C MET A 217 18.77 -4.93 -1.86
N LEU A 218 20.03 -4.56 -1.63
CA LEU A 218 20.78 -4.98 -0.44
C LEU A 218 20.10 -4.50 0.85
N LEU A 219 19.64 -3.24 0.88
CA LEU A 219 18.91 -2.69 2.01
C LEU A 219 17.58 -3.43 2.27
N ILE A 220 16.79 -3.70 1.22
CA ILE A 220 15.54 -4.44 1.34
C ILE A 220 15.81 -5.86 1.85
N ILE A 221 16.83 -6.55 1.33
CA ILE A 221 17.21 -7.89 1.80
C ILE A 221 17.60 -7.85 3.29
N TYR A 222 18.37 -6.85 3.72
CA TYR A 222 18.71 -6.66 5.13
C TYR A 222 17.46 -6.45 6.01
N LEU A 223 16.55 -5.57 5.60
CA LEU A 223 15.29 -5.31 6.32
C LEU A 223 14.41 -6.56 6.39
N LEU A 224 14.28 -7.31 5.29
CA LEU A 224 13.52 -8.56 5.26
C LEU A 224 14.14 -9.65 6.13
N LYS A 225 15.47 -9.70 6.28
CA LYS A 225 16.14 -10.58 7.24
C LYS A 225 15.73 -10.22 8.67
N LYS A 226 15.80 -8.93 9.02
CA LYS A 226 15.49 -8.41 10.36
C LYS A 226 14.00 -8.47 10.72
N PHE A 227 13.11 -8.34 9.74
CA PHE A 227 11.65 -8.37 9.89
C PHE A 227 11.03 -9.54 9.12
N PRO A 228 11.15 -10.78 9.61
CA PRO A 228 10.62 -11.96 8.92
C PRO A 228 9.09 -11.95 8.79
N ARG A 229 8.40 -11.15 9.61
CA ARG A 229 6.94 -11.08 9.61
C ARG A 229 6.38 -10.47 8.33
N ILE A 230 7.06 -9.49 7.76
CA ILE A 230 6.59 -8.73 6.59
C ILE A 230 6.97 -9.36 5.24
N ARG A 231 7.85 -10.37 5.22
CA ARG A 231 8.44 -10.95 4.00
C ARG A 231 7.42 -11.24 2.90
N GLY A 232 6.37 -11.99 3.19
CA GLY A 232 5.43 -12.38 2.15
C GLY A 232 4.58 -11.22 1.62
N VAL A 233 4.25 -10.23 2.45
CA VAL A 233 3.57 -9.01 1.99
C VAL A 233 4.47 -8.23 1.03
N ILE A 234 5.75 -8.06 1.39
CA ILE A 234 6.72 -7.40 0.51
C ILE A 234 6.96 -8.20 -0.77
N THR A 235 7.04 -9.53 -0.69
CA THR A 235 7.13 -10.40 -1.88
C THR A 235 5.94 -10.18 -2.79
N LEU A 236 4.73 -10.10 -2.23
CA LEU A 236 3.55 -9.80 -3.02
C LEU A 236 3.70 -8.43 -3.71
N MET A 237 4.04 -7.37 -2.98
CA MET A 237 4.25 -6.05 -3.58
C MET A 237 5.31 -6.04 -4.69
N ILE A 238 6.43 -6.76 -4.53
CA ILE A 238 7.48 -6.88 -5.56
C ILE A 238 6.95 -7.61 -6.79
N VAL A 239 6.24 -8.73 -6.61
CA VAL A 239 5.64 -9.46 -7.74
C VAL A 239 4.67 -8.55 -8.49
N LEU A 240 3.81 -7.80 -7.79
CA LEU A 240 2.94 -6.81 -8.42
C LEU A 240 3.75 -5.83 -9.27
N LEU A 241 4.78 -5.19 -8.72
CA LEU A 241 5.62 -4.23 -9.45
C LEU A 241 6.26 -4.82 -10.70
N VAL A 242 6.87 -6.00 -10.58
CA VAL A 242 7.52 -6.67 -11.72
C VAL A 242 6.48 -7.02 -12.79
N THR A 243 5.31 -7.53 -12.39
CA THR A 243 4.23 -7.82 -13.35
C THR A 243 3.67 -6.55 -13.98
N SER A 244 3.56 -5.45 -13.24
CA SER A 244 3.15 -4.14 -13.77
C SER A 244 4.16 -3.57 -14.76
N ILE A 245 5.47 -3.72 -14.51
CA ILE A 245 6.52 -3.31 -15.47
C ILE A 245 6.42 -4.14 -16.75
N PHE A 246 6.26 -5.46 -16.64
CA PHE A 246 6.08 -6.33 -17.80
C PHE A 246 4.82 -5.95 -18.59
N PHE A 247 3.70 -5.70 -17.90
CA PHE A 247 2.46 -5.25 -18.51
C PHE A 247 2.61 -3.89 -19.22
N PHE A 248 3.34 -2.96 -18.61
CA PHE A 248 3.66 -1.66 -19.22
C PHE A 248 4.44 -1.82 -20.53
N LEU A 249 5.49 -2.65 -20.53
CA LEU A 249 6.26 -2.94 -21.75
C LEU A 249 5.39 -3.62 -22.81
N LEU A 250 4.51 -4.54 -22.43
CA LEU A 250 3.55 -5.18 -23.34
C LEU A 250 2.63 -4.14 -24.00
N ILE A 251 2.14 -3.16 -23.21
CA ILE A 251 1.32 -2.07 -23.73
C ILE A 251 2.09 -1.26 -24.78
N GLU A 252 3.30 -0.84 -24.44
CA GLU A 252 4.12 0.01 -25.33
C GLU A 252 4.42 -0.67 -26.67
N PHE A 253 4.84 -1.93 -26.66
CA PHE A 253 5.27 -2.61 -27.88
C PHE A 253 4.12 -3.19 -28.72
N ILE A 254 3.04 -3.65 -28.07
CA ILE A 254 1.99 -4.41 -28.76
C ILE A 254 0.71 -3.59 -28.88
N ILE A 255 0.22 -3.03 -27.77
CA ILE A 255 -1.15 -2.51 -27.70
C ILE A 255 -1.24 -1.11 -28.30
N ILE A 256 -0.23 -0.26 -28.11
CA ILE A 256 -0.20 1.07 -28.73
C ILE A 256 -0.12 0.97 -30.27
N ALA A 257 0.50 -0.08 -30.79
CA ALA A 257 0.62 -0.32 -32.23
C ALA A 257 -0.70 -0.70 -32.93
N VAL A 258 -1.82 -0.85 -32.19
CA VAL A 258 -3.14 -1.19 -32.72
C VAL A 258 -3.88 0.10 -33.14
N PRO A 259 -4.06 0.39 -34.46
CA PRO A 259 -4.53 1.69 -34.93
C PRO A 259 -6.06 1.80 -35.07
N PHE A 260 -6.82 0.88 -34.50
CA PHE A 260 -8.28 0.82 -34.68
C PHE A 260 -9.04 1.70 -33.67
N SER A 261 -10.15 2.27 -34.12
CA SER A 261 -11.12 2.99 -33.29
C SER A 261 -12.55 2.59 -33.62
N ILE A 262 -13.40 2.53 -32.59
CA ILE A 262 -14.85 2.31 -32.73
C ILE A 262 -15.54 3.68 -32.71
N GLU A 263 -16.40 3.93 -33.70
CA GLU A 263 -17.24 5.12 -33.75
C GLU A 263 -18.59 4.84 -33.08
N LEU A 264 -18.89 5.59 -32.00
CA LEU A 264 -20.16 5.59 -31.29
C LEU A 264 -20.79 6.98 -31.42
N GLY A 265 -21.41 7.24 -32.57
CA GLY A 265 -22.03 8.53 -32.89
C GLY A 265 -21.01 9.66 -32.88
N ILE A 266 -21.02 10.49 -31.83
CA ILE A 266 -20.13 11.67 -31.67
C ILE A 266 -18.78 11.28 -31.04
N ILE A 267 -18.67 10.08 -30.44
CA ILE A 267 -17.49 9.65 -29.70
C ILE A 267 -16.72 8.59 -30.48
N ASN A 268 -15.46 8.87 -30.77
CA ASN A 268 -14.52 7.90 -31.31
C ASN A 268 -13.70 7.31 -30.16
N ILE A 269 -13.84 6.01 -29.90
CA ILE A 269 -13.12 5.30 -28.83
C ILE A 269 -11.97 4.47 -29.43
N PRO A 270 -10.71 4.73 -29.05
CA PRO A 270 -9.58 3.90 -29.45
C PRO A 270 -9.70 2.48 -28.88
N VAL A 271 -9.56 1.46 -29.74
CA VAL A 271 -9.65 0.05 -29.32
C VAL A 271 -8.49 -0.31 -28.38
N ASN A 272 -7.31 0.27 -28.59
CA ASN A 272 -6.16 0.07 -27.71
C ASN A 272 -6.46 0.46 -26.26
N LEU A 273 -7.22 1.54 -25.99
CA LEU A 273 -7.63 1.91 -24.65
C LEU A 273 -8.56 0.87 -24.03
N ILE A 274 -9.53 0.34 -24.78
CA ILE A 274 -10.44 -0.71 -24.30
C ILE A 274 -9.64 -1.96 -23.90
N ILE A 275 -8.68 -2.36 -24.74
CA ILE A 275 -7.79 -3.50 -24.46
C ILE A 275 -6.95 -3.24 -23.20
N ILE A 276 -6.36 -2.04 -23.06
CA ILE A 276 -5.56 -1.66 -21.87
C ILE A 276 -6.41 -1.74 -20.60
N PHE A 277 -7.62 -1.15 -20.60
CA PHE A 277 -8.51 -1.19 -19.45
C PHE A 277 -8.95 -2.62 -19.13
N GLY A 278 -9.35 -3.41 -20.14
CA GLY A 278 -9.77 -4.80 -19.96
C GLY A 278 -8.66 -5.67 -19.37
N LEU A 279 -7.46 -5.63 -19.96
CA LEU A 279 -6.31 -6.39 -19.45
C LEU A 279 -5.86 -5.90 -18.07
N GLY A 280 -5.89 -4.59 -17.83
CA GLY A 280 -5.58 -4.02 -16.51
C GLY A 280 -6.52 -4.53 -15.42
N ILE A 281 -7.83 -4.56 -15.69
CA ILE A 281 -8.83 -5.12 -14.76
C ILE A 281 -8.58 -6.60 -14.51
N ILE A 282 -8.35 -7.39 -15.56
CA ILE A 282 -8.05 -8.83 -15.43
C ILE A 282 -6.80 -9.06 -14.58
N GLY A 283 -5.73 -8.28 -14.85
CA GLY A 283 -4.49 -8.34 -14.08
C GLY A 283 -4.70 -8.00 -12.60
N LEU A 284 -5.46 -6.94 -12.30
CA LEU A 284 -5.79 -6.54 -10.93
C LEU A 284 -6.67 -7.58 -10.21
N ILE A 285 -7.63 -8.20 -10.91
CA ILE A 285 -8.45 -9.29 -10.35
C ILE A 285 -7.57 -10.51 -10.04
N GLY A 286 -6.68 -10.89 -10.97
CA GLY A 286 -5.74 -11.99 -10.76
C GLY A 286 -4.84 -11.73 -9.56
N TRP A 287 -4.29 -10.51 -9.48
CA TRP A 287 -3.49 -10.05 -8.36
C TRP A 287 -4.24 -10.13 -7.02
N TYR A 288 -5.47 -9.63 -7.02
CA TYR A 288 -6.36 -9.66 -5.86
C TYR A 288 -6.60 -11.09 -5.36
N ILE A 289 -6.90 -12.03 -6.27
CA ILE A 289 -7.10 -13.45 -5.93
C ILE A 289 -5.84 -14.05 -5.30
N ILE A 290 -4.66 -13.78 -5.86
CA ILE A 290 -3.37 -14.28 -5.34
C ILE A 290 -3.15 -13.76 -3.92
N SER A 291 -3.37 -12.47 -3.69
CA SER A 291 -3.18 -11.82 -2.39
C SER A 291 -4.10 -12.41 -1.32
N ILE A 292 -5.38 -12.65 -1.66
CA ILE A 292 -6.35 -13.27 -0.75
C ILE A 292 -6.01 -14.73 -0.46
N LYS A 293 -5.60 -15.51 -1.47
CA LYS A 293 -5.14 -16.90 -1.26
C LYS A 293 -3.94 -16.94 -0.32
N TYR A 294 -2.97 -16.05 -0.52
CA TYR A 294 -1.83 -15.93 0.38
C TYR A 294 -2.24 -15.60 1.82
N PHE A 295 -3.18 -14.67 2.00
CA PHE A 295 -3.70 -14.30 3.32
C PHE A 295 -4.27 -15.52 4.06
N TRP A 296 -5.20 -16.24 3.42
CA TRP A 296 -5.83 -17.42 4.02
C TRP A 296 -4.84 -18.54 4.31
N PHE A 297 -3.84 -18.72 3.44
CA PHE A 297 -2.76 -19.67 3.69
C PHE A 297 -2.00 -19.35 4.99
N GLN A 298 -1.68 -18.07 5.26
CA GLN A 298 -1.02 -17.68 6.51
C GLN A 298 -1.91 -17.87 7.74
N ILE A 299 -3.20 -17.53 7.62
CA ILE A 299 -4.17 -17.70 8.73
C ILE A 299 -4.39 -19.18 9.06
N ASN A 300 -4.53 -20.04 8.06
CA ASN A 300 -4.71 -21.48 8.30
C ASN A 300 -3.47 -22.09 8.96
N LYS A 301 -2.28 -21.71 8.50
CA LYS A 301 -1.02 -22.13 9.12
C LYS A 301 -0.90 -21.68 10.59
N MET A 302 -1.39 -20.49 10.92
CA MET A 302 -1.48 -20.01 12.30
C MET A 302 -2.39 -20.90 13.15
N LYS A 303 -3.59 -21.23 12.63
CA LYS A 303 -4.57 -22.06 13.34
C LYS A 303 -4.02 -23.46 13.64
N GLU A 304 -3.42 -24.10 12.64
CA GLU A 304 -2.77 -25.42 12.79
C GLU A 304 -1.69 -25.40 13.88
N LYS A 305 -0.88 -24.33 13.94
CA LYS A 305 0.15 -24.18 14.98
C LYS A 305 -0.45 -23.99 16.37
N THR A 306 -1.54 -23.24 16.47
CA THR A 306 -2.24 -22.99 17.74
C THR A 306 -2.84 -24.28 18.29
N GLN A 307 -3.56 -25.04 17.45
CA GLN A 307 -4.15 -26.33 17.82
C GLN A 307 -3.09 -27.35 18.27
N LYS A 308 -1.93 -27.43 17.61
CA LYS A 308 -0.82 -28.29 18.04
C LYS A 308 -0.26 -27.91 19.41
N THR A 309 -0.25 -26.61 19.75
CA THR A 309 0.30 -26.15 21.04
C THR A 309 -0.69 -26.42 22.19
N GLU A 310 -1.98 -26.26 21.93
CA GLU A 310 -3.06 -26.57 22.90
C GLU A 310 -3.26 -28.08 23.10
N GLY A 311 -3.16 -28.88 22.04
CA GLY A 311 -3.25 -30.35 22.12
C GLY A 311 -2.12 -30.99 22.93
N VAL A 312 -0.89 -30.49 22.80
CA VAL A 312 0.27 -30.94 23.59
C VAL A 312 0.12 -30.56 25.06
N HIS A 313 -0.50 -29.42 25.39
CA HIS A 313 -0.78 -29.07 26.78
C HIS A 313 -1.82 -29.99 27.42
N HIS A 314 -2.80 -30.49 26.67
CA HIS A 314 -3.76 -31.46 27.18
C HIS A 314 -3.18 -32.86 27.43
N GLU A 315 -2.24 -33.32 26.60
CA GLU A 315 -1.55 -34.61 26.81
C GLU A 315 -0.53 -34.61 27.95
N ILE A 316 0.03 -33.45 28.32
CA ILE A 316 0.99 -33.33 29.44
C ILE A 316 0.27 -33.22 30.80
N ILE A 317 -1.01 -32.82 30.80
CA ILE A 317 -1.83 -32.64 32.02
C ILE A 317 -2.72 -33.88 32.29
N SER A 318 -2.82 -34.81 31.34
CA SER A 318 -3.49 -36.12 31.48
C SER A 318 -2.52 -37.22 31.90
#